data_AF-A0A353BXT7-F1
#
_entry.id   AF-A0A353BXT7-F1
#
_cell.length_a   1.000
_cell.length_b   1.000
_cell.length_c   1.000
_cell.angle_alpha   90.00
_cell.angle_beta   90.00
_cell.angle_gamma   90.00
#
_symmetry.space_group_name_H-M   'P 1'
#
loop_
_entity.id
_entity.type
_entity.pdbx_description
1 polymer ?
#
loop_
_entity_poly.entity_id
_entity_poly.type
_entity_poly.pdbx_seq_one_letter_code
_entity_poly.pdbx_strand_id
1 'polypeptide(L)'
;KGYMQTWLVHMRHPVKLYREFGIRGFLGIQAIILGSVLLPLVNPWLWFMMVWWYATKAGWIAELFVGPIYFMALMLLVIGNFYFVYSNMIGMDWMIEHAEKARNKMPFSYNLIKYSLLSPVYWMLMSLAGYKALGQLFSDPFHWEKTQHGLSHKEYTVTFKP
;
A
#
# COMPACT_ATOMS: atom_id res chain seq x y z
N LYS A 1 10.31 2.85 -3.14
CA LYS A 1 11.72 3.25 -2.87
C LYS A 1 11.84 4.27 -1.74
N GLY A 2 11.14 5.42 -1.81
CA GLY A 2 11.18 6.43 -0.74
C GLY A 2 10.92 5.88 0.67
N TYR A 3 9.84 5.12 0.88
CA TYR A 3 9.56 4.49 2.17
C TYR A 3 10.69 3.59 2.71
N MET A 4 11.35 2.82 1.84
CA MET A 4 12.51 1.99 2.23
C MET A 4 13.67 2.85 2.71
N GLN A 5 13.98 3.93 1.98
CA GLN A 5 15.03 4.87 2.36
C GLN A 5 14.70 5.60 3.66
N THR A 6 13.45 6.07 3.81
CA THR A 6 12.97 6.70 5.05
C THR A 6 13.14 5.77 6.24
N TRP A 7 12.72 4.49 6.10
CA TRP A 7 12.88 3.52 7.17
C TRP A 7 14.36 3.27 7.51
N LEU A 8 15.21 3.07 6.50
CA LEU A 8 16.64 2.86 6.70
C LEU A 8 17.30 4.03 7.43
N VAL A 9 16.95 5.26 7.11
CA VAL A 9 17.48 6.46 7.78
C VAL A 9 17.06 6.50 9.25
N HIS A 10 15.78 6.26 9.56
CA HIS A 10 15.30 6.25 10.94
C HIS A 10 15.92 5.09 11.74
N MET A 11 16.21 3.96 11.09
CA MET A 11 16.81 2.79 11.71
C MET A 11 18.35 2.82 11.80
N ARG A 12 19.01 3.91 11.38
CA ARG A 12 20.47 4.07 11.61
C ARG A 12 20.82 4.16 13.10
N HIS A 13 19.95 4.79 13.88
CA HIS A 13 20.12 4.98 15.32
C HIS A 13 18.82 4.61 16.07
N PRO A 14 18.43 3.33 16.11
CA PRO A 14 17.11 2.91 16.60
C PRO A 14 16.92 3.20 18.09
N VAL A 15 18.00 3.15 18.88
CA VAL A 15 17.96 3.49 20.32
C VAL A 15 17.66 4.98 20.53
N LYS A 16 18.23 5.86 19.70
CA LYS A 16 17.96 7.31 19.76
C LYS A 16 16.50 7.58 19.37
N LEU A 17 16.03 6.96 18.28
CA LEU A 17 14.65 7.05 17.85
C LEU A 17 13.67 6.61 18.94
N TYR A 18 13.94 5.48 19.59
CA TYR A 18 13.12 4.98 20.69
C TYR A 18 13.11 5.94 21.88
N ARG A 19 14.25 6.56 22.23
CA ARG A 19 14.33 7.53 23.34
C ARG A 19 13.58 8.83 23.04
N GLU A 20 13.58 9.28 21.79
CA GLU A 20 12.91 10.54 21.38
C GLU A 20 11.40 10.38 21.21
N PHE A 21 10.95 9.29 20.59
CA PHE A 21 9.53 9.06 20.26
C PHE A 21 8.80 8.13 21.22
N GLY A 22 9.53 7.49 22.14
CA GLY A 22 9.01 6.44 23.01
C GLY A 22 8.55 5.19 22.25
N ILE A 23 7.97 4.24 22.99
CA ILE A 23 7.50 2.97 22.42
C ILE A 23 6.37 3.16 21.39
N ARG A 24 5.44 4.09 21.63
CA ARG A 24 4.28 4.30 20.75
C ARG A 24 4.70 4.87 19.40
N GLY A 25 5.57 5.88 19.39
CA GLY A 25 6.07 6.45 18.14
C GLY A 25 7.00 5.49 17.39
N PHE A 26 7.84 4.74 18.12
CA PHE A 26 8.68 3.70 17.51
C PHE A 26 7.82 2.62 16.83
N LEU A 27 6.81 2.08 17.52
CA LEU A 27 5.89 1.09 16.94
C LEU A 27 5.09 1.68 15.78
N GLY A 28 4.70 2.96 15.84
CA GLY A 28 4.03 3.65 14.73
C GLY A 28 4.90 3.72 13.47
N ILE A 29 6.18 4.02 13.62
CA ILE A 29 7.15 4.03 12.51
C ILE A 29 7.29 2.62 11.90
N GLN A 30 7.38 1.58 12.73
CA GLN A 30 7.43 0.21 12.22
C GLN A 30 6.12 -0.16 11.52
N ALA A 31 4.97 0.06 12.15
CA ALA A 31 3.68 -0.33 11.59
C ALA A 31 3.40 0.38 10.26
N ILE A 32 3.67 1.68 10.17
CA ILE A 32 3.31 2.49 9.01
C ILE A 32 4.41 2.41 7.94
N ILE A 33 5.65 2.77 8.27
CA ILE A 33 6.72 2.90 7.28
C ILE A 33 7.22 1.52 6.87
N LEU A 34 7.59 0.67 7.84
CA LEU A 34 8.05 -0.68 7.52
C LEU A 34 6.90 -1.53 6.96
N GLY A 35 5.69 -1.41 7.51
CA GLY A 35 4.51 -2.10 6.98
C GLY A 35 4.23 -1.77 5.50
N SER A 36 4.32 -0.50 5.10
CA SER A 36 4.15 -0.08 3.69
C SER A 36 5.20 -0.67 2.75
N VAL A 37 6.35 -1.08 3.26
CA VAL A 37 7.42 -1.73 2.50
C VAL A 37 7.26 -3.25 2.51
N LEU A 38 7.02 -3.85 3.67
CA LEU A 38 6.97 -5.29 3.84
C LEU A 38 5.71 -5.90 3.23
N LEU A 39 4.54 -5.25 3.37
CA LEU A 39 3.29 -5.81 2.89
C LEU A 39 3.33 -6.11 1.38
N PRO A 40 3.73 -5.19 0.47
CA PRO A 40 3.85 -5.51 -0.96
C PRO A 40 4.91 -6.56 -1.28
N LEU A 41 5.92 -6.75 -0.45
CA LEU A 41 6.95 -7.78 -0.67
C LEU A 41 6.45 -9.17 -0.23
N VAL A 42 5.80 -9.25 0.93
CA VAL A 42 5.35 -10.51 1.54
C VAL A 42 4.06 -11.04 0.91
N ASN A 43 3.12 -10.16 0.54
CA ASN A 43 1.81 -10.55 0.02
C ASN A 43 1.83 -11.55 -1.16
N PRO A 44 2.67 -11.38 -2.20
CA PRO A 44 2.72 -12.37 -3.30
C PRO A 44 3.19 -13.75 -2.85
N TRP A 45 4.04 -13.85 -1.82
CA TRP A 45 4.43 -15.15 -1.25
C TRP A 45 3.27 -15.82 -0.52
N LEU A 46 2.47 -15.05 0.23
CA LEU A 46 1.29 -15.59 0.91
C LEU A 46 0.27 -16.11 -0.11
N TRP A 47 0.04 -15.38 -1.19
CA TRP A 47 -0.86 -15.81 -2.26
C TRP A 47 -0.32 -17.01 -3.03
N PHE A 48 0.98 -17.01 -3.31
CA PHE A 48 1.65 -18.16 -3.91
C PHE A 48 1.50 -19.41 -3.06
N MET A 49 1.79 -19.33 -1.75
CA MET A 49 1.61 -20.45 -0.81
C MET A 49 0.16 -20.93 -0.75
N MET A 50 -0.80 -20.01 -0.74
CA MET A 50 -2.23 -20.36 -0.78
C MET A 50 -2.58 -21.13 -2.06
N VAL A 51 -2.24 -20.59 -3.24
CA VAL A 51 -2.53 -21.25 -4.54
C VAL A 51 -1.82 -22.59 -4.63
N TRP A 52 -0.54 -22.63 -4.22
CA TRP A 52 0.26 -23.86 -4.22
C TRP A 52 -0.35 -24.93 -3.34
N TRP A 53 -0.77 -24.58 -2.13
CA TRP A 53 -1.44 -25.52 -1.22
C TRP A 53 -2.78 -25.99 -1.78
N TYR A 54 -3.57 -25.10 -2.40
CA TYR A 54 -4.82 -25.51 -3.05
C TYR A 54 -4.60 -26.51 -4.19
N ALA A 55 -3.54 -26.31 -4.98
CA ALA A 55 -3.21 -27.17 -6.11
C ALA A 55 -2.55 -28.50 -5.72
N THR A 56 -1.65 -28.50 -4.73
CA THR A 56 -0.78 -29.66 -4.41
C THR A 56 -1.10 -30.35 -3.10
N LYS A 57 -1.83 -29.68 -2.20
CA LYS A 57 -2.05 -30.13 -0.81
C LYS A 57 -0.76 -30.42 -0.06
N ALA A 58 0.31 -29.70 -0.39
CA ALA A 58 1.61 -29.89 0.24
C ALA A 58 1.55 -29.70 1.77
N GLY A 59 1.87 -30.76 2.52
CA GLY A 59 1.77 -30.80 3.98
C GLY A 59 2.62 -29.74 4.69
N TRP A 60 3.81 -29.44 4.16
CA TRP A 60 4.71 -28.44 4.74
C TRP A 60 4.10 -27.04 4.80
N ILE A 61 3.18 -26.69 3.90
CA ILE A 61 2.48 -25.40 3.97
C ILE A 61 1.49 -25.41 5.13
N ALA A 62 0.76 -26.50 5.34
CA ALA A 62 -0.17 -26.63 6.46
C ALA A 62 0.57 -26.56 7.82
N GLU A 63 1.79 -27.09 7.89
CA GLU A 63 2.64 -27.02 9.07
C GLU A 63 3.06 -25.58 9.43
N LEU A 64 3.12 -24.65 8.47
CA LEU A 64 3.41 -23.24 8.73
C LEU A 64 2.22 -22.49 9.33
N PHE A 65 0.99 -22.96 9.10
CA PHE A 65 -0.24 -22.33 9.59
C PHE A 65 -0.85 -23.15 10.73
N VAL A 66 -0.18 -23.16 11.88
CA VAL A 66 -0.64 -23.89 13.07
C VAL A 66 -1.78 -23.14 13.76
N GLY A 67 -2.90 -23.82 13.99
CA GLY A 67 -4.04 -23.41 14.83
C GLY A 67 -4.36 -21.90 14.84
N PRO A 68 -3.89 -21.12 15.84
CA PRO A 68 -4.17 -19.68 15.92
C PRO A 68 -3.74 -18.89 14.68
N ILE A 69 -2.58 -19.21 14.10
CA ILE A 69 -2.04 -18.51 12.92
C ILE A 69 -2.95 -18.76 11.71
N TYR A 70 -3.44 -19.98 11.54
CA TYR A 70 -4.39 -20.31 10.48
C TYR A 70 -5.68 -19.49 10.59
N PHE A 71 -6.30 -19.47 11.77
CA PHE A 71 -7.55 -18.73 11.97
C PHE A 71 -7.37 -17.22 11.80
N MET A 72 -6.26 -16.66 12.30
CA MET A 72 -5.91 -15.26 12.08
C MET A 72 -5.69 -14.96 10.59
N ALA A 73 -4.93 -15.80 9.89
CA ALA A 73 -4.68 -15.63 8.46
C ALA A 73 -5.99 -15.72 7.65
N LEU A 74 -6.86 -16.68 7.97
CA LEU A 74 -8.17 -16.82 7.34
C LEU A 74 -9.08 -15.62 7.62
N MET A 75 -9.09 -15.13 8.86
CA MET A 75 -9.85 -13.93 9.25
C MET A 75 -9.35 -12.70 8.47
N LEU A 76 -8.03 -12.50 8.37
CA LEU A 76 -7.45 -11.40 7.59
C LEU A 76 -7.73 -11.56 6.09
N LEU A 77 -7.65 -12.78 5.58
CA LEU A 77 -7.92 -13.09 4.18
C LEU A 77 -9.36 -12.75 3.80
N VAL A 78 -10.33 -13.10 4.65
CA VAL A 78 -11.76 -12.90 4.36
C VAL A 78 -12.23 -11.54 4.86
N ILE A 79 -12.23 -11.34 6.18
CA ILE A 79 -12.78 -10.15 6.84
C ILE A 79 -11.89 -8.93 6.59
N GLY A 80 -10.57 -9.10 6.71
CA GLY A 80 -9.62 -7.99 6.53
C GLY A 80 -9.67 -7.41 5.11
N ASN A 81 -9.58 -8.26 4.09
CA ASN A 81 -9.68 -7.81 2.69
C ASN A 81 -11.07 -7.26 2.35
N PHE A 82 -12.14 -7.90 2.84
CA PHE A 82 -13.50 -7.37 2.66
C PHE A 82 -13.61 -5.97 3.26
N TYR A 83 -13.19 -5.79 4.52
CA TYR A 83 -13.20 -4.51 5.19
C TYR A 83 -12.39 -3.46 4.44
N PHE A 84 -11.20 -3.82 3.94
CA PHE A 84 -10.37 -2.91 3.17
C PHE A 84 -11.08 -2.44 1.88
N VAL A 85 -11.57 -3.36 1.06
CA VAL A 85 -12.24 -3.03 -0.20
C VAL A 85 -13.52 -2.23 0.07
N TYR A 86 -14.31 -2.64 1.07
CA TYR A 86 -15.54 -1.95 1.46
C TYR A 86 -15.29 -0.53 1.96
N SER A 87 -14.26 -0.34 2.81
CA SER A 87 -13.87 0.99 3.30
C SER A 87 -13.42 1.90 2.16
N ASN A 88 -12.74 1.36 1.13
CA ASN A 88 -12.35 2.11 -0.05
C ASN A 88 -13.58 2.56 -0.87
N MET A 89 -14.57 1.67 -1.03
CA MET A 89 -15.83 1.99 -1.72
C MET A 89 -16.59 3.11 -1.01
N ILE A 90 -16.78 3.00 0.31
CA ILE A 90 -17.44 4.05 1.12
C ILE A 90 -16.64 5.35 1.08
N GLY A 91 -15.31 5.27 1.18
CA GLY A 91 -14.45 6.46 1.13
C GLY A 91 -14.59 7.23 -0.18
N MET A 92 -14.70 6.52 -1.32
CA MET A 92 -14.96 7.13 -2.62
C MET A 92 -16.37 7.72 -2.70
N ASP A 93 -17.39 7.00 -2.22
CA ASP A 93 -18.78 7.47 -2.18
C ASP A 93 -18.91 8.77 -1.37
N TRP A 94 -18.37 8.77 -0.15
CA TRP A 94 -18.32 9.92 0.74
C TRP A 94 -17.58 11.11 0.13
N MET A 95 -16.46 10.87 -0.55
CA MET A 95 -15.69 11.91 -1.24
C MET A 95 -16.48 12.56 -2.37
N ILE A 96 -17.19 11.75 -3.18
CA ILE A 96 -18.03 12.24 -4.29
C ILE A 96 -19.19 13.07 -3.74
N GLU A 97 -19.92 12.54 -2.75
CA GLU A 97 -21.04 13.24 -2.11
C GLU A 97 -20.60 14.58 -1.49
N HIS A 98 -19.45 14.58 -0.80
CA HIS A 98 -18.92 15.80 -0.17
C HIS A 98 -18.53 16.85 -1.21
N ALA A 99 -17.94 16.44 -2.34
CA ALA A 99 -17.57 17.34 -3.42
C ALA A 99 -18.79 17.92 -4.16
N GLU A 100 -19.83 17.11 -4.37
CA GLU A 100 -21.11 17.55 -4.92
C GLU A 100 -21.78 18.60 -4.02
N LYS A 101 -21.83 18.34 -2.70
CA LYS A 101 -22.35 19.30 -1.71
C LYS A 101 -21.53 20.60 -1.67
N ALA A 102 -20.22 20.50 -1.79
CA ALA A 102 -19.32 21.66 -1.85
C ALA A 102 -19.42 22.45 -3.17
N ARG A 103 -20.26 22.01 -4.12
CA ARG A 103 -20.38 22.58 -5.49
C ARG A 103 -19.05 22.63 -6.24
N ASN A 104 -18.10 21.78 -5.86
CA ASN A 104 -16.85 21.62 -6.58
C ASN A 104 -17.13 20.76 -7.82
N LYS A 105 -16.76 21.27 -9.00
CA LYS A 105 -16.76 20.47 -10.23
C LYS A 105 -15.66 19.43 -10.13
N MET A 106 -15.97 18.28 -9.55
CA MET A 106 -15.06 17.14 -9.51
C MET A 106 -15.29 16.24 -10.74
N PRO A 107 -14.22 15.67 -11.32
CA PRO A 107 -14.33 14.76 -12.47
C PRO A 107 -14.74 13.33 -12.10
N PHE A 108 -14.99 13.03 -10.82
CA PHE A 108 -15.24 11.66 -10.34
C PHE A 108 -16.73 11.31 -10.42
N SER A 109 -17.04 10.11 -10.91
CA SER A 109 -18.40 9.58 -11.04
C SER A 109 -18.58 8.37 -10.13
N TYR A 110 -19.79 8.12 -9.63
CA TYR A 110 -20.14 6.90 -8.88
C TYR A 110 -19.81 5.61 -9.67
N ASN A 111 -19.75 5.68 -11.00
CA ASN A 111 -19.28 4.59 -11.85
C ASN A 111 -17.84 4.11 -11.53
N LEU A 112 -17.05 4.93 -10.84
CA LEU A 112 -15.68 4.60 -10.49
C LEU A 112 -15.60 3.65 -9.29
N ILE A 113 -16.62 3.63 -8.43
CA ILE A 113 -16.67 2.81 -7.20
C ILE A 113 -16.54 1.32 -7.52
N LYS A 114 -17.07 0.87 -8.66
CA LYS A 114 -16.95 -0.54 -9.09
C LYS A 114 -15.50 -0.98 -9.29
N TYR A 115 -14.59 -0.05 -9.62
CA TYR A 115 -13.18 -0.37 -9.80
C TYR A 115 -12.44 -0.62 -8.47
N SER A 116 -13.03 -0.28 -7.31
CA SER A 116 -12.49 -0.70 -6.01
C SER A 116 -12.43 -2.23 -5.88
N LEU A 117 -13.26 -2.98 -6.62
CA LEU A 117 -13.18 -4.44 -6.71
C LEU A 117 -11.87 -4.94 -7.35
N LEU A 118 -11.17 -4.10 -8.12
CA LEU A 118 -9.86 -4.42 -8.69
C LEU A 118 -8.70 -4.21 -7.70
N SER A 119 -8.98 -3.89 -6.42
CA SER A 119 -7.96 -3.73 -5.39
C SER A 119 -6.97 -4.90 -5.30
N PRO A 120 -7.39 -6.18 -5.34
CA PRO A 120 -6.43 -7.30 -5.32
C PRO A 120 -5.46 -7.28 -6.50
N VAL A 121 -5.94 -6.90 -7.69
CA VAL A 121 -5.08 -6.74 -8.88
C VAL A 121 -4.11 -5.60 -8.68
N TYR A 122 -4.58 -4.48 -8.14
CA TYR A 122 -3.73 -3.34 -7.81
C TYR A 122 -2.63 -3.70 -6.79
N TRP A 123 -2.92 -4.57 -5.82
CA TRP A 123 -1.92 -5.04 -4.85
C TRP A 123 -0.81 -5.87 -5.49
N MET A 124 -1.10 -6.64 -6.55
CA MET A 124 -0.06 -7.31 -7.32
C MET A 124 0.85 -6.30 -8.03
N LEU A 125 0.27 -5.26 -8.64
CA LEU A 125 1.05 -4.19 -9.27
C LEU A 125 1.94 -3.47 -8.24
N MET A 126 1.42 -3.20 -7.04
CA MET A 126 2.22 -2.65 -5.94
C MET A 126 3.36 -3.59 -5.55
N SER A 127 3.12 -4.90 -5.54
CA SER A 127 4.15 -5.90 -5.21
C SER A 127 5.27 -5.89 -6.26
N LEU A 128 4.93 -5.90 -7.55
CA LEU A 128 5.89 -5.79 -8.66
C LEU A 128 6.73 -4.50 -8.56
N ALA A 129 6.06 -3.37 -8.32
CA ALA A 129 6.74 -2.09 -8.10
C ALA A 129 7.63 -2.11 -6.84
N GLY A 130 7.21 -2.82 -5.79
CA GLY A 130 7.97 -3.05 -4.56
C GLY A 130 9.27 -3.80 -4.81
N TYR A 131 9.23 -4.91 -5.55
CA TYR A 131 10.43 -5.68 -5.93
C TYR A 131 11.35 -4.88 -6.84
N LYS A 132 10.80 -4.15 -7.83
CA LYS A 132 11.60 -3.24 -8.66
C LYS A 132 12.31 -2.20 -7.81
N ALA A 133 11.59 -1.56 -6.88
CA ALA A 133 12.15 -0.57 -5.98
C ALA A 133 13.20 -1.14 -5.02
N LEU A 134 13.03 -2.39 -4.57
CA LEU A 134 14.02 -3.11 -3.75
C LEU A 134 15.30 -3.35 -4.54
N GLY A 135 15.21 -3.83 -5.78
CA GLY A 135 16.37 -3.99 -6.66
C GLY A 135 17.09 -2.66 -6.91
N GLN A 136 16.33 -1.62 -7.26
CA GLN A 136 16.86 -0.27 -7.45
C GLN A 136 17.51 0.33 -6.21
N LEU A 137 17.10 -0.07 -5.00
CA LEU A 137 17.72 0.40 -3.77
C LEU A 137 19.20 -0.01 -3.68
N PHE A 138 19.56 -1.16 -4.25
CA PHE A 138 20.94 -1.67 -4.27
C PHE A 138 21.69 -1.26 -5.53
N SER A 139 21.05 -1.31 -6.70
CA SER A 139 21.72 -1.04 -7.98
C SER A 139 21.82 0.46 -8.29
N ASP A 140 20.82 1.26 -7.91
CA ASP A 140 20.76 2.70 -8.19
C ASP A 140 19.98 3.46 -7.10
N PRO A 141 20.57 3.61 -5.90
CA PRO A 141 19.90 4.17 -4.74
C PRO A 141 19.41 5.62 -4.96
N PHE A 142 20.09 6.40 -5.80
CA PHE A 142 19.79 7.83 -5.97
C PHE A 142 18.91 8.14 -7.17
N HIS A 143 18.68 7.19 -8.09
CA HIS A 143 17.81 7.42 -9.23
C HIS A 143 16.33 7.45 -8.90
N TRP A 144 15.66 8.56 -9.21
CA TRP A 144 14.22 8.67 -9.01
C TRP A 144 13.50 8.59 -10.35
N GLU A 145 12.62 7.59 -10.51
CA GLU A 145 11.76 7.49 -11.68
C GLU A 145 10.65 8.54 -11.62
N LYS A 146 10.93 9.69 -12.22
CA LYS A 146 9.96 10.77 -12.39
C LYS A 146 9.03 10.41 -13.54
N THR A 147 7.73 10.60 -13.34
CA THR A 147 6.78 10.58 -14.45
C THR A 147 7.03 11.78 -15.36
N GLN A 148 6.72 11.67 -16.65
CA GLN A 148 6.76 12.84 -17.53
C GLN A 148 5.58 13.75 -17.17
N HIS A 149 5.89 14.98 -16.76
CA HIS A 149 4.89 16.00 -16.44
C HIS A 149 4.63 16.88 -17.69
N GLY A 150 3.47 17.51 -17.79
CA GLY A 150 3.19 18.47 -18.87
C GLY A 150 2.46 17.93 -20.10
N LEU A 151 1.95 16.68 -20.07
CA LEU A 151 1.11 16.13 -21.14
C LEU A 151 -0.32 16.71 -21.19
N SER A 152 -0.66 17.64 -20.29
CA SER A 152 -1.91 18.40 -20.33
C SER A 152 -1.64 19.78 -20.93
N HIS A 153 -2.10 20.02 -22.16
CA HIS A 153 -2.09 21.32 -22.84
C HIS A 153 -3.09 22.31 -22.21
N LYS A 154 -3.01 22.56 -20.91
CA LYS A 154 -3.63 23.75 -20.33
C LYS A 154 -2.53 24.73 -19.98
N GLU A 155 -2.41 25.77 -20.80
CA GLU A 155 -1.73 26.99 -20.40
C GLU A 155 -2.41 27.53 -19.14
N TYR A 156 -1.70 27.49 -18.03
CA TYR A 156 -2.10 28.23 -16.85
C TYR A 156 -1.52 29.64 -17.00
N THR A 157 -2.34 30.59 -17.47
CA THR A 157 -1.98 32.01 -17.41
C THR A 157 -1.85 32.39 -15.94
N VAL A 158 -0.62 32.48 -15.44
CA VAL A 158 -0.35 32.99 -14.10
C VAL A 158 -0.58 34.50 -14.13
N THR A 159 -1.80 34.94 -13.83
CA THR A 159 -2.09 36.35 -13.62
C THR A 159 -1.57 36.75 -12.25
N PHE A 160 -0.36 37.31 -12.22
CA PHE A 160 0.10 38.07 -11.07
C PHE A 160 -0.78 39.31 -10.96
N LYS A 161 -1.63 39.37 -9.93
CA LYS A 161 -2.26 40.63 -9.53
C LYS A 161 -1.19 41.50 -8.87
N PRO A 162 -1.05 42.78 -9.27
CA PRO A 162 -0.15 43.73 -8.62
C PRO A 162 -0.54 43.99 -7.16
#